data_AF-A0A6G3XVR4-F1
#
_entry.id   AF-A0A6G3XVR4-F1
#
_cell.length_a   1.000
_cell.length_b   1.000
_cell.length_c   1.000
_cell.angle_alpha   90.00
_cell.angle_beta   90.00
_cell.angle_gamma   90.00
#
_symmetry.space_group_name_H-M   'P 1'
#
loop_
_entity.id
_entity.type
_entity.pdbx_description
1 polymer ?
#
loop_
_entity_poly.entity_id
_entity_poly.type
_entity_poly.pdbx_seq_one_letter_code
_entity_poly.pdbx_strand_id
1 'polypeptide(L)' 'YASTKHELEHLYDRLVPGGVLLIDDYGYWQGSRQAVDEFLDKTGEQLLLLRMDEGRIAVKP' A
#
# COMPACT_ATOMS: atom_id res chain seq x y z
N TYR A 1 9.72 -4.07 -4.37
CA TYR A 1 8.81 -5.11 -4.90
C TYR A 1 8.67 -6.24 -3.90
N ALA A 2 9.64 -7.14 -3.75
CA ALA A 2 9.49 -8.33 -2.92
C ALA A 2 9.11 -8.02 -1.45
N SER A 3 9.75 -7.02 -0.83
CA SER A 3 9.43 -6.57 0.55
C SER A 3 7.98 -6.06 0.66
N THR A 4 7.65 -5.01 -0.09
CA THR A 4 6.32 -4.38 -0.09
C THR A 4 5.20 -5.38 -0.38
N LYS A 5 5.42 -6.29 -1.35
CA LYS A 5 4.47 -7.35 -1.67
C LYS A 5 4.25 -8.29 -0.48
N HIS A 6 5.33 -8.77 0.13
CA HIS A 6 5.28 -9.67 1.28
C HIS A 6 4.56 -9.03 2.47
N GLU A 7 4.84 -7.76 2.74
CA GLU A 7 4.17 -6.99 3.80
C GLU A 7 2.67 -6.86 3.52
N LEU A 8 2.26 -6.44 2.32
CA LEU A 8 0.85 -6.32 1.96
C LEU A 8 0.12 -7.66 2.01
N GLU A 9 0.71 -8.73 1.46
CA GLU A 9 0.09 -10.07 1.43
C GLU A 9 -0.13 -10.69 2.82
N HIS A 10 0.68 -10.33 3.81
CA HIS A 10 0.61 -10.96 5.14
C HIS A 10 0.08 -10.04 6.25
N LEU A 11 0.20 -8.72 6.08
CA LEU A 11 -0.09 -7.75 7.14
C LEU A 11 -1.32 -6.88 6.84
N TYR A 12 -1.70 -6.67 5.57
CA TYR A 12 -2.84 -5.81 5.24
C TYR A 12 -4.15 -6.29 5.88
N ASP A 13 -4.40 -7.59 5.92
CA ASP A 13 -5.60 -8.16 6.54
C ASP A 13 -5.66 -7.94 8.05
N ARG A 14 -4.50 -7.74 8.69
CA ARG A 14 -4.40 -7.47 10.14
C ARG A 14 -4.61 -5.99 10.47
N LEU A 15 -4.50 -5.10 9.48
CA LEU A 15 -4.85 -3.70 9.66
C LEU A 15 -6.37 -3.62 9.87
N VAL A 16 -6.78 -3.02 10.98
CA VAL A 16 -8.20 -2.88 11.33
C VAL A 16 -8.88 -1.85 10.42
N PRO A 17 -10.22 -1.92 10.26
CA PRO A 17 -10.99 -0.83 9.67
C PRO A 17 -10.71 0.50 10.37
N GLY A 18 -10.52 1.58 9.61
CA GLY A 18 -10.06 2.88 10.09
C GLY A 18 -8.55 2.95 10.40
N GLY A 19 -7.81 1.86 10.22
CA GLY A 19 -6.37 1.81 10.39
C GLY A 19 -5.63 2.58 9.28
N VAL A 20 -4.47 3.14 9.64
CA VAL A 20 -3.65 3.94 8.71
C VAL A 20 -2.58 3.05 8.07
N LEU A 21 -2.55 3.04 6.73
CA LEU A 21 -1.51 2.44 5.92
C LEU A 21 -0.53 3.51 5.44
N LEU A 22 0.77 3.30 5.69
CA LEU A 22 1.85 4.14 5.20
C LEU A 22 2.70 3.35 4.21
N ILE A 23 3.01 3.95 3.07
CA ILE A 23 3.83 3.36 2.01
C ILE A 23 4.94 4.35 1.66
N ASP A 24 6.11 4.20 2.27
CA ASP A 24 7.21 5.18 2.21
C ASP A 24 7.79 5.32 0.79
N ASP A 25 8.09 4.18 0.13
CA ASP A 25 8.84 4.16 -1.13
C ASP A 25 7.98 4.28 -2.40
N TYR A 26 6.68 4.57 -2.31
CA TYR A 26 5.75 4.48 -3.46
C TYR A 26 6.15 5.40 -4.64
N GLY A 27 6.73 6.56 -4.36
CA GLY A 27 7.18 7.52 -5.38
C GLY A 27 8.65 7.36 -5.76
N TYR A 28 9.45 6.73 -4.91
CA TYR A 28 10.90 6.62 -5.07
C TYR A 28 11.32 5.30 -5.74
N TRP A 29 10.75 4.19 -5.30
CA TRP A 29 11.12 2.85 -5.78
C TRP A 29 10.04 2.27 -6.69
N GLN A 30 10.36 2.09 -7.98
CA GLN A 30 9.43 1.52 -8.97
C GLN A 30 8.85 0.17 -8.52
N GLY A 31 9.68 -0.67 -7.90
CA GLY A 31 9.22 -1.96 -7.40
C GLY A 31 8.25 -1.84 -6.22
N SER A 32 8.32 -0.79 -5.41
CA SER A 32 7.34 -0.54 -4.33
C SER A 32 5.99 -0.17 -4.92
N ARG A 33 5.97 0.79 -5.85
CA ARG A 33 4.77 1.15 -6.61
C ARG A 33 4.12 -0.05 -7.27
N GLN A 34 4.88 -0.83 -8.03
CA GLN A 34 4.34 -2.00 -8.73
C GLN A 34 3.69 -3.01 -7.77
N ALA A 35 4.30 -3.28 -6.61
CA ALA A 35 3.74 -4.21 -5.64
C ALA A 35 2.41 -3.71 -5.04
N VAL A 36 2.30 -2.40 -4.81
CA VAL A 36 1.07 -1.76 -4.31
C VAL A 36 -0.02 -1.78 -5.38
N ASP A 37 0.30 -1.36 -6.60
CA ASP A 37 -0.67 -1.29 -7.70
C ASP A 37 -1.23 -2.70 -8.01
N GLU A 38 -0.37 -3.72 -8.11
CA GLU A 38 -0.78 -5.12 -8.29
C GLU A 38 -1.64 -5.63 -7.12
N PHE A 39 -1.34 -5.22 -5.89
CA PHE A 39 -2.13 -5.60 -4.72
C PHE A 39 -3.54 -5.01 -4.77
N LEU A 40 -3.67 -3.71 -5.08
CA LEU A 40 -4.96 -3.05 -5.21
C LEU A 40 -5.81 -3.65 -6.34
N ASP A 41 -5.19 -3.90 -7.50
CA ASP A 41 -5.87 -4.55 -8.63
C ASP A 41 -6.35 -5.97 -8.30
N LYS A 42 -5.52 -6.76 -7.59
CA LYS A 42 -5.83 -8.13 -7.21
C LYS A 42 -6.94 -8.22 -6.15
N THR A 43 -6.95 -7.30 -5.20
CA THR A 43 -7.89 -7.32 -4.06
C THR A 43 -9.17 -6.55 -4.33
N GLY A 44 -9.15 -5.60 -5.27
CA GLY A 44 -10.26 -4.67 -5.51
C GLY A 44 -10.35 -3.57 -4.44
N GLU A 45 -9.34 -3.42 -3.59
CA GLU A 45 -9.27 -2.38 -2.57
C GLU A 45 -9.24 -0.99 -3.21
N GLN A 46 -10.17 -0.12 -2.80
CA GLN A 46 -10.29 1.24 -3.31
C GLN A 46 -9.73 2.24 -2.31
N LEU A 47 -8.41 2.24 -2.14
CA LEU A 47 -7.73 3.14 -1.23
C LEU A 47 -7.46 4.49 -1.87
N LEU A 48 -7.85 5.57 -1.18
CA LEU A 48 -7.40 6.91 -1.52
C LEU A 48 -5.94 7.09 -1.08
N LEU A 49 -5.00 6.86 -2.01
CA LEU A 49 -3.56 7.05 -1.75
C LEU A 49 -3.19 8.54 -1.80
N LEU A 50 -3.25 9.22 -0.66
CA LEU A 50 -2.81 10.61 -0.55
C LEU A 50 -1.28 10.68 -0.57
N ARG A 51 -0.74 11.67 -1.28
CA ARG A 51 0.70 11.90 -1.38
C ARG A 51 1.26 12.42 -0.05
N MET A 52 2.33 11.79 0.44
CA MET A 52 3.15 12.26 1.55
C MET A 52 4.60 12.29 1.09
N ASP A 53 5.06 13.45 0.62
CA ASP A 53 6.34 13.61 -0.09
C ASP A 53 6.50 12.60 -1.25
N GLU A 54 7.45 11.67 -1.16
CA GLU A 54 7.61 10.59 -2.14
C GLU A 54 6.66 9.42 -1.86
N GLY A 55 6.24 9.21 -0.61
CA GLY A 55 5.35 8.12 -0.18
C GLY A 55 3.85 8.35 -0.35
N ARG A 56 3.06 7.39 0.13
CA ARG A 56 1.58 7.43 0.17
C ARG A 56 1.06 7.09 1.56
N ILE A 57 -0.08 7.68 1.90
CA ILE A 57 -0.87 7.36 3.09
C ILE A 57 -2.31 7.05 2.68
N ALA A 58 -2.91 6.06 3.33
CA ALA A 58 -4.31 5.68 3.15
C ALA A 58 -4.94 5.26 4.46
N VAL A 59 -6.27 5.28 4.51
CA VAL A 59 -7.07 4.71 5.60
C VAL A 59 -7.78 3.49 5.05
N LYS A 60 -7.63 2.34 5.71
CA LYS A 60 -8.38 1.12 5.37
C LYS A 60 -9.86 1.31 5.73
N PRO A 61 -10.81 1.01 4.83
CA PRO A 61 -12.24 1.15 5.09
C PRO A 61 -12.73 0.26 6.25
#